data_AF-A0AA37GUZ2-F1
#
_entry.id   AF-A0AA37GUZ2-F1
#
_cell.length_a   1.000
_cell.length_b   1.000
_cell.length_c   1.000
_cell.angle_alpha   90.00
_cell.angle_beta   90.00
_cell.angle_gamma   90.00
#
_symmetry.space_group_name_H-M   'P 1'
#
loop_
_entity.id
_entity.type
_entity.pdbx_description
1 polymer ?
#
loop_
_entity_poly.entity_id
_entity_poly.type
_entity_poly.pdbx_seq_one_letter_code
_entity_poly.pdbx_strand_id
1 'polypeptide(L)'
;MWKRNPNPNKFHAAICYNKGYRVKDPKGIDGKASVTLRSNVFHVSYDCMYMNGPNQFWTDAEGGYINLSYTYDRNHCSFDQKTGDLTCW
;
A
#
# COMPACT_ATOMS: atom_id res chain seq x y z
N MET A 1 8.07 6.51 2.69
CA MET A 1 7.48 5.85 3.88
C MET A 1 8.36 4.70 4.38
N TRP A 2 8.62 3.67 3.57
CA TRP A 2 9.40 2.47 3.93
C TRP A 2 10.69 2.70 4.72
N LYS A 3 11.55 3.66 4.33
CA LYS A 3 12.79 3.99 5.06
C LYS A 3 12.58 4.48 6.51
N ARG A 4 11.35 4.88 6.86
CA ARG A 4 10.92 5.31 8.20
C ARG A 4 9.94 4.31 8.83
N ASN A 5 9.96 3.06 8.37
CA ASN A 5 9.15 1.99 8.95
C ASN A 5 9.52 1.83 10.43
N PRO A 6 8.59 2.06 11.37
CA PRO A 6 8.89 2.04 12.80
C PRO A 6 9.19 0.62 13.31
N ASN A 7 8.76 -0.42 12.59
CA ASN A 7 9.05 -1.81 12.94
C ASN A 7 9.04 -2.71 11.69
N PRO A 8 10.21 -2.90 11.03
CA PRO A 8 10.32 -3.73 9.82
C PRO A 8 9.95 -5.21 10.01
N ASN A 9 10.05 -5.72 11.24
CA ASN A 9 9.69 -7.11 11.56
C ASN A 9 8.18 -7.29 11.76
N LYS A 10 7.42 -6.20 11.92
CA LYS A 10 5.96 -6.23 12.04
C LYS A 10 5.30 -5.78 10.73
N PHE A 11 5.83 -4.72 10.12
CA PHE A 11 5.29 -4.12 8.92
C PHE A 11 6.10 -4.55 7.72
N HIS A 12 5.64 -5.59 7.04
CA HIS A 12 6.33 -6.18 5.91
C HIS A 12 6.09 -5.43 4.60
N ALA A 13 5.14 -4.48 4.57
CA ALA A 13 4.89 -3.64 3.41
C ALA A 13 4.55 -2.19 3.75
N ALA A 14 4.89 -1.30 2.82
CA ALA A 14 4.41 0.07 2.72
C ALA A 14 3.71 0.26 1.37
N ILE A 15 2.50 0.82 1.44
CA ILE A 15 1.57 0.95 0.32
C ILE A 15 1.18 2.42 0.22
N CYS A 16 1.12 2.97 -0.99
CA CYS A 16 0.47 4.26 -1.27
C CYS A 16 -0.41 4.11 -2.50
N TYR A 17 -1.70 4.40 -2.36
CA TYR A 17 -2.66 4.23 -3.45
C TYR A 17 -3.71 5.35 -3.49
N ASN A 18 -4.08 5.82 -4.67
CA ASN A 18 -5.02 6.94 -4.85
C ASN A 18 -6.42 6.52 -5.36
N LYS A 19 -6.72 5.22 -5.44
CA LYS A 19 -8.04 4.69 -5.81
C LYS A 19 -8.63 3.84 -4.68
N GLY A 20 -9.80 3.26 -4.93
CA GLY A 20 -10.45 2.32 -4.03
C GLY A 20 -9.64 1.04 -3.85
N TYR A 21 -9.53 0.58 -2.61
CA TYR A 21 -8.85 -0.64 -2.24
C TYR A 21 -9.60 -1.36 -1.13
N ARG A 22 -9.33 -2.66 -1.00
CA ARG A 22 -9.83 -3.50 0.09
C ARG A 22 -8.66 -4.13 0.82
N VAL A 23 -8.86 -4.40 2.11
CA VAL A 23 -7.87 -5.08 2.95
C VAL A 23 -8.54 -6.22 3.68
N LYS A 24 -7.88 -7.38 3.78
CA LYS A 24 -8.43 -8.55 4.47
C LYS A 24 -8.63 -8.29 5.96
N ASP A 25 -7.60 -7.77 6.62
CA ASP A 25 -7.67 -7.36 8.03
C ASP A 25 -7.31 -5.87 8.17
N PRO A 26 -8.28 -4.97 8.39
CA PRO A 26 -8.03 -3.57 8.65
C PRO A 26 -7.18 -3.30 9.90
N LYS A 27 -7.19 -4.20 10.90
CA LYS A 27 -6.33 -4.09 12.08
C LYS A 27 -4.86 -4.38 11.77
N GLY A 28 -4.60 -5.02 10.63
CA GLY A 28 -3.28 -5.28 10.11
C GLY A 28 -2.65 -4.11 9.33
N ILE A 29 -3.32 -2.96 9.34
CA ILE A 29 -2.84 -1.73 8.71
C ILE A 29 -2.49 -0.71 9.79
N ASP A 30 -1.39 0.03 9.59
CA ASP A 30 -0.97 1.09 10.50
C ASP A 30 -0.41 2.29 9.74
N GLY A 31 -0.32 3.43 10.42
CA GLY A 31 0.26 4.65 9.88
C GLY A 31 -0.50 5.21 8.68
N LYS A 32 -1.83 4.97 8.60
CA LYS A 32 -2.65 5.49 7.49
C LYS A 32 -2.56 7.01 7.47
N ALA A 33 -2.04 7.54 6.36
CA ALA A 33 -1.93 8.96 6.10
C ALA A 33 -2.41 9.26 4.68
N SER A 34 -3.34 10.22 4.56
CA SER A 34 -3.80 10.70 3.25
C SER A 34 -2.97 11.91 2.84
N VAL A 35 -2.24 11.80 1.73
CA VAL A 35 -1.40 12.87 1.18
C VAL A 35 -2.03 13.36 -0.10
N THR A 36 -2.51 14.62 -0.10
CA THR A 36 -3.00 15.26 -1.32
C THR A 36 -1.84 15.94 -2.05
N LEU A 37 -1.51 15.42 -3.24
CA LEU A 37 -0.61 16.10 -4.16
C LEU A 37 -1.43 17.10 -4.98
N ARG A 38 -1.12 18.38 -4.82
CA ARG A 38 -1.68 19.47 -5.61
C ARG A 38 -0.64 19.94 -6.62
N SER A 39 -0.92 19.72 -7.90
CA SER A 39 -0.28 20.46 -9.00
C SER A 39 -1.37 21.28 -9.70
N ASN A 40 -1.00 22.34 -10.42
CA ASN A 40 -1.92 23.34 -11.00
C ASN A 40 -3.14 22.80 -11.77
N VAL A 41 -3.16 21.52 -12.16
CA VAL A 41 -4.25 20.83 -12.87
C VAL A 41 -4.72 19.54 -12.18
N PHE A 42 -3.98 18.99 -11.22
CA PHE A 42 -4.27 17.68 -10.61
C PHE A 42 -4.42 17.77 -9.10
N HIS A 43 -5.60 17.34 -8.61
CA HIS A 43 -5.88 17.08 -7.19
C HIS A 43 -5.99 15.58 -7.00
N VAL A 44 -4.92 14.95 -6.52
CA VAL A 44 -4.89 13.50 -6.28
C VAL A 44 -4.53 13.24 -4.82
N SER A 45 -5.41 12.52 -4.13
CA SER A 45 -5.17 12.08 -2.75
C SER A 45 -4.68 10.64 -2.75
N TYR A 46 -3.53 10.40 -2.14
CA TYR A 46 -2.99 9.06 -1.93
C TYR A 46 -3.19 8.66 -0.48
N ASP A 47 -3.76 7.49 -0.25
CA ASP A 47 -3.76 6.82 1.04
C ASP A 47 -2.48 5.99 1.15
N CYS A 48 -1.61 6.38 2.07
CA CYS A 48 -0.37 5.69 2.38
C CYS A 48 -0.50 4.96 3.71
N MET A 49 -0.07 3.70 3.78
CA MET A 49 -0.20 2.87 4.98
C MET A 49 0.83 1.74 5.02
N TYR A 50 1.17 1.29 6.22
CA TYR A 50 1.94 0.07 6.44
C TYR A 50 1.00 -1.12 6.56
N MET A 51 1.46 -2.30 6.16
CA MET A 51 0.72 -3.55 6.27
C MET A 51 1.58 -4.64 6.93
N ASN A 52 0.98 -5.38 7.86
CA ASN A 52 1.56 -6.57 8.48
C ASN A 52 1.09 -7.86 7.79
N GLY A 53 1.75 -8.98 8.08
CA GLY A 53 1.25 -10.33 7.77
C GLY A 53 0.56 -10.96 8.97
N PRO A 54 -0.37 -11.91 8.78
CA PRO A 54 -0.93 -12.35 7.50
C PRO A 54 -2.05 -11.42 7.02
N ASN A 55 -1.89 -10.79 5.85
CA ASN A 55 -2.87 -9.83 5.33
C ASN A 55 -2.85 -9.78 3.79
N GLN A 56 -3.90 -9.21 3.22
CA GLN A 56 -4.05 -9.05 1.77
C GLN A 56 -4.58 -7.64 1.47
N PHE A 57 -3.93 -6.98 0.53
CA PHE A 57 -4.37 -5.73 -0.07
C PHE A 57 -4.83 -6.00 -1.50
N TRP A 58 -6.05 -5.57 -1.81
CA TRP A 58 -6.62 -5.65 -3.15
C TRP A 58 -6.86 -4.27 -3.74
N THR A 59 -6.44 -4.07 -4.99
CA THR A 59 -6.77 -2.86 -5.73
C THR A 59 -8.09 -3.02 -6.47
N ASP A 60 -9.03 -2.08 -6.31
CA ASP A 60 -10.35 -2.16 -6.97
C ASP A 60 -10.35 -1.60 -8.41
N ALA A 61 -9.19 -1.16 -8.90
CA ALA A 61 -8.95 -0.72 -10.27
C ALA A 61 -7.55 -1.17 -10.71
N GLU A 62 -7.34 -1.34 -12.02
CA GLU A 62 -6.03 -1.75 -12.56
C GLU A 62 -4.91 -0.85 -11.98
N GLY A 63 -3.92 -1.50 -11.37
CA GLY A 63 -2.77 -0.89 -10.69
C GLY A 63 -1.79 -0.20 -11.64
N GLY A 64 -2.27 0.72 -12.47
CA GLY A 64 -1.43 1.53 -13.35
C GLY A 64 -0.37 2.30 -12.56
N TYR A 65 0.85 2.38 -13.10
CA TYR A 65 2.09 2.89 -12.48
C TYR A 65 2.00 4.27 -11.81
N ILE A 66 1.02 5.10 -12.15
CA ILE A 66 0.85 6.45 -11.57
C ILE A 66 0.08 6.40 -10.23
N ASN A 67 -0.80 5.41 -10.08
CA ASN A 67 -1.77 5.37 -9.00
C ASN A 67 -1.22 4.67 -7.76
N LEU A 68 -0.21 3.80 -7.95
CA LEU A 68 0.16 2.79 -6.97
C LEU A 68 1.67 2.71 -6.76
N SER A 69 2.08 2.76 -5.50
CA SER A 69 3.47 2.60 -5.09
C SER A 69 3.57 1.62 -3.93
N TYR A 70 4.43 0.61 -4.08
CA TYR A 70 4.72 -0.37 -3.05
C TYR A 70 6.20 -0.45 -2.72
N THR A 71 6.49 -0.75 -1.47
CA THR A 71 7.78 -1.30 -1.06
C THR A 71 7.52 -2.34 0.00
N TYR A 72 8.08 -3.54 -0.17
CA TYR A 72 7.77 -4.67 0.70
C TYR A 72 8.99 -5.57 0.89
N ASP A 73 8.98 -6.32 1.97
CA ASP A 73 9.91 -7.41 2.24
C ASP A 73 9.51 -8.65 1.44
N ARG A 74 10.39 -9.12 0.56
CA ARG A 74 10.13 -10.26 -0.32
C ARG A 74 10.10 -11.61 0.40
N ASN A 75 10.61 -11.68 1.62
CA ASN A 75 10.56 -12.89 2.43
C ASN A 75 9.20 -13.11 3.10
N HIS A 76 8.40 -12.05 3.21
CA HIS A 76 7.13 -12.04 3.92
C HIS A 76 5.97 -11.56 3.05
N CYS A 77 6.23 -11.04 1.85
CA CYS A 77 5.20 -10.55 0.95
C CYS A 77 5.51 -10.83 -0.53
N SER A 78 4.46 -10.92 -1.33
CA SER A 78 4.51 -11.00 -2.78
C SER A 78 3.54 -10.00 -3.43
N PHE A 79 3.88 -9.58 -4.64
CA PHE A 79 3.11 -8.64 -5.44
C PHE A 79 2.64 -9.31 -6.73
N ASP A 80 1.34 -9.27 -6.99
CA ASP A 80 0.77 -9.72 -8.26
C ASP A 80 0.75 -8.54 -9.25
N GLN A 81 1.64 -8.58 -10.23
CA GLN A 81 1.74 -7.56 -11.27
C GLN A 81 0.53 -7.51 -12.19
N LYS A 82 -0.26 -8.59 -12.27
CA LYS A 82 -1.45 -8.66 -13.12
C LYS A 82 -2.62 -7.90 -12.51
N THR A 83 -2.82 -8.03 -11.21
CA THR A 83 -3.96 -7.41 -10.52
C THR A 83 -3.59 -6.11 -9.81
N GLY A 84 -2.33 -5.94 -9.40
CA GLY A 84 -1.90 -4.84 -8.53
C GLY A 84 -2.03 -5.17 -7.04
N ASP A 85 -2.28 -6.44 -6.69
CA ASP A 85 -2.53 -6.86 -5.32
C ASP A 85 -1.24 -7.22 -4.57
N LEU A 86 -1.27 -7.04 -3.25
CA LEU A 86 -0.14 -7.36 -2.37
C LEU A 86 -0.58 -8.32 -1.27
N THR A 87 0.12 -9.44 -1.18
CA THR A 87 -0.09 -10.48 -0.16
C THR A 87 1.08 -10.48 0.81
N CYS A 88 0.82 -10.52 2.12
CA CYS A 88 1.83 -10.77 3.13
C CYS A 88 1.43 -11.95 4.03
N TRP A 89 2.39 -12.82 4.38
CA TRP A 89 2.20 -14.00 5.23
C TRP A 89 2.90 -13.89 6.58
#